data_AF-A0A956HD40-F1
#
_entry.id   AF-A0A956HD40-F1
#
_cell.length_a   1.000
_cell.length_b   1.000
_cell.length_c   1.000
_cell.angle_alpha   90.00
_cell.angle_beta   90.00
_cell.angle_gamma   90.00
#
_symmetry.space_group_name_H-M   'P 1'
#
loop_
_entity.id
_entity.type
_entity.pdbx_description
1 polymer ?
#
loop_
_entity_poly.entity_id
_entity_poly.type
_entity_poly.pdbx_seq_one_letter_code
_entity_poly.pdbx_strand_id
1 'polypeptide(L)'
;QLAEGAYTVGLQGTDAAPIWITGEPGAAIGRLTLESASHVIVQDLELIGTGDGHVLHFFFADHLMFRRLRIHDAGLGCIKGSQTSYAYVEDSELWAAGQMSSHPVLDYVGVNDGHIVRSRFHDGPETMIMLKGGTSDMLFAWNEVYDQTAPGNALSLGQATGPQFFQPIDAAFEGLRIVAYANLLHDLVGAPVAFIGCKDCAAVHNTAWATTGLQLVRFLPGAAGEQSGLTQSVPEDCRFAGNILVGGQESGASLNADAPNTGPGNVIDYNVFLKPGSLNWWGVIAQDMTHSTYDQDPQLTGGGVPQNVALVDGAGPPDLDGVPFSRHFVRDFAGACVTAPRDIGAIDVR
;
A
#
# COMPACT_ATOMS: atom_id res chain seq x y z
N GLN A 1 22.08 13.03 -21.04
CA GLN A 1 22.80 12.01 -20.26
C GLN A 1 22.81 12.46 -18.82
N LEU A 2 22.23 11.67 -17.92
CA LEU A 2 22.35 11.89 -16.48
C LEU A 2 23.58 11.11 -16.01
N ALA A 3 24.46 11.73 -15.22
CA ALA A 3 25.55 11.05 -14.56
C ALA A 3 25.06 10.37 -13.27
N GLU A 4 25.87 9.46 -12.71
CA GLU A 4 25.63 8.85 -11.40
C GLU A 4 25.45 9.90 -10.31
N GLY A 5 24.43 9.76 -9.45
CA GLY A 5 24.13 10.73 -8.38
C GLY A 5 23.46 12.02 -8.88
N ALA A 6 22.67 11.94 -9.96
CA ALA A 6 21.97 13.10 -10.53
C ALA A 6 20.98 13.71 -9.53
N TYR A 7 21.39 14.81 -8.90
CA TYR A 7 20.50 15.73 -8.21
C TYR A 7 19.95 16.72 -9.25
N THR A 8 18.68 16.55 -9.63
CA THR A 8 18.07 17.39 -10.66
C THR A 8 16.99 18.27 -10.03
N VAL A 9 17.18 19.58 -10.14
CA VAL A 9 16.25 20.59 -9.61
C VAL A 9 15.51 21.25 -10.75
N GLY A 10 14.20 21.45 -10.59
CA GLY A 10 13.43 22.35 -11.42
C GLY A 10 13.27 21.89 -12.88
N LEU A 11 13.17 20.58 -13.12
CA LEU A 11 12.73 20.08 -14.42
C LEU A 11 11.26 20.48 -14.63
N GLN A 12 10.97 21.25 -15.69
CA GLN A 12 9.63 21.77 -15.96
C GLN A 12 9.18 21.33 -17.35
N GLY A 13 8.40 20.26 -17.41
CA GLY A 13 7.65 19.86 -18.60
C GLY A 13 6.27 20.53 -18.65
N THR A 14 5.44 20.06 -19.58
CA THR A 14 4.01 20.40 -19.66
C THR A 14 3.22 19.17 -20.10
N ASP A 15 1.89 19.18 -19.98
CA ASP A 15 1.02 18.11 -20.51
C ASP A 15 1.31 17.77 -21.98
N ALA A 16 1.54 18.80 -22.81
CA ALA A 16 1.78 18.62 -24.25
C ALA A 16 3.24 18.24 -24.58
N ALA A 17 4.17 18.47 -23.65
CA ALA A 17 5.59 18.24 -23.84
C ALA A 17 6.25 17.90 -22.49
N PRO A 18 6.01 16.68 -21.96
CA PRO A 18 6.65 16.24 -20.73
C PRO A 18 8.15 16.00 -20.98
N ILE A 19 8.93 16.04 -19.90
CA ILE A 19 10.35 15.69 -19.95
C ILE A 19 10.48 14.18 -19.78
N TRP A 20 11.16 13.53 -20.72
CA TRP A 20 11.39 12.09 -20.70
C TRP A 20 12.82 11.77 -20.26
N ILE A 21 12.95 10.96 -19.22
CA ILE A 21 14.18 10.32 -18.80
C ILE A 21 13.99 8.83 -19.06
N THR A 22 14.52 8.35 -20.18
CA THR A 22 14.34 6.95 -20.64
C THR A 22 15.68 6.24 -20.71
N GLY A 23 15.71 5.01 -20.22
CA GLY A 23 16.85 4.13 -20.35
C GLY A 23 16.84 3.36 -21.65
N GLU A 24 18.03 3.18 -22.22
CA GLU A 24 18.26 2.14 -23.21
C GLU A 24 18.26 0.77 -22.54
N PRO A 25 18.11 -0.35 -23.28
CA PRO A 25 18.14 -1.69 -22.69
C PRO A 25 19.39 -1.92 -21.82
N GLY A 26 19.17 -2.26 -20.55
CA GLY A 26 20.24 -2.46 -19.57
C GLY A 26 20.85 -1.19 -18.99
N ALA A 27 20.26 -0.01 -19.26
CA ALA A 27 20.70 1.23 -18.65
C ALA A 27 20.45 1.22 -17.14
N ALA A 28 21.53 1.45 -16.40
CA ALA A 28 21.53 1.61 -14.95
C ALA A 28 22.13 2.96 -14.59
N ILE A 29 21.52 3.63 -13.63
CA ILE A 29 22.05 4.85 -13.01
C ILE A 29 22.10 4.68 -11.49
N GLY A 30 22.88 5.54 -10.84
CA GLY A 30 22.83 5.65 -9.39
C GLY A 30 21.52 6.31 -8.90
N ARG A 31 21.58 6.85 -7.69
CA ARG A 31 20.47 7.55 -7.06
C ARG A 31 20.01 8.76 -7.89
N LEU A 32 18.69 9.00 -7.90
CA LEU A 32 18.02 10.10 -8.60
C LEU A 32 17.21 10.93 -7.62
N THR A 33 17.45 12.24 -7.61
CA THR A 33 16.62 13.19 -6.87
C THR A 33 15.92 14.15 -7.82
N LEU A 34 14.61 14.32 -7.66
CA LEU A 34 13.75 15.25 -8.39
C LEU A 34 13.12 16.26 -7.42
N GLU A 35 13.74 17.43 -7.29
CA GLU A 35 13.21 18.52 -6.49
C GLU A 35 12.46 19.51 -7.38
N SER A 36 11.25 19.89 -6.98
CA SER A 36 10.43 20.87 -7.72
C SER A 36 10.28 20.53 -9.20
N ALA A 37 10.17 19.24 -9.51
CA ALA A 37 10.00 18.74 -10.87
C ALA A 37 8.52 18.75 -11.26
N SER A 38 8.21 19.08 -12.51
CA SER A 38 6.85 19.05 -13.04
C SER A 38 6.79 18.34 -14.40
N HIS A 39 5.79 17.48 -14.61
CA HIS A 39 5.54 16.76 -15.87
C HIS A 39 6.78 15.98 -16.36
N VAL A 40 7.31 15.12 -15.48
CA VAL A 40 8.49 14.29 -15.77
C VAL A 40 8.10 12.82 -15.80
N ILE A 41 8.57 12.12 -16.83
CA ILE A 41 8.40 10.68 -17.00
C ILE A 41 9.77 10.02 -16.91
N VAL A 42 9.97 9.14 -15.93
CA VAL A 42 11.14 8.28 -15.80
C VAL A 42 10.75 6.85 -16.10
N GLN A 43 11.43 6.21 -17.06
CA GLN A 43 11.06 4.87 -17.48
C GLN A 43 12.23 4.02 -17.97
N ASP A 44 12.01 2.70 -17.98
CA ASP A 44 12.89 1.71 -18.60
C ASP A 44 14.34 1.78 -18.05
N LEU A 45 14.47 1.98 -16.74
CA LEU A 45 15.74 2.23 -16.07
C LEU A 45 15.91 1.37 -14.82
N GLU A 46 17.15 1.00 -14.55
CA GLU A 46 17.59 0.46 -13.27
C GLU A 46 18.20 1.60 -12.44
N LEU A 47 17.76 1.75 -11.19
CA LEU A 47 18.29 2.71 -10.24
C LEU A 47 18.87 1.95 -9.04
N ILE A 48 20.17 2.13 -8.80
CA ILE A 48 20.91 1.38 -7.78
C ILE A 48 21.42 2.35 -6.71
N GLY A 49 21.25 2.00 -5.43
CA GLY A 49 21.47 2.95 -4.34
C GLY A 49 22.40 2.53 -3.22
N THR A 50 23.65 2.18 -3.49
CA THR A 50 24.63 1.90 -2.42
C THR A 50 24.89 3.15 -1.56
N GLY A 51 24.69 3.09 -0.24
CA GLY A 51 24.94 4.21 0.68
C GLY A 51 23.84 4.41 1.72
N ASP A 52 23.70 5.60 2.29
CA ASP A 52 22.88 5.93 3.48
C ASP A 52 21.56 6.67 3.17
N GLY A 53 20.98 6.52 1.98
CA GLY A 53 19.78 7.29 1.61
C GLY A 53 18.82 6.61 0.65
N HIS A 54 17.79 7.36 0.23
CA HIS A 54 16.79 6.89 -0.73
C HIS A 54 17.33 6.81 -2.16
N VAL A 55 16.90 5.81 -2.92
CA VAL A 55 17.38 5.63 -4.31
C VAL A 55 16.72 6.64 -5.25
N LEU A 56 15.39 6.72 -5.22
CA LEU A 56 14.61 7.72 -5.90
C LEU A 56 13.93 8.61 -4.86
N HIS A 57 14.29 9.88 -4.83
CA HIS A 57 13.66 10.87 -3.95
C HIS A 57 13.02 11.98 -4.78
N PHE A 58 11.75 12.26 -4.57
CA PHE A 58 11.09 13.41 -5.17
C PHE A 58 10.34 14.21 -4.13
N PHE A 59 10.37 15.54 -4.27
CA PHE A 59 9.68 16.42 -3.34
C PHE A 59 9.35 17.79 -3.93
N PHE A 60 8.27 18.39 -3.42
CA PHE A 60 7.67 19.62 -3.95
C PHE A 60 7.34 19.55 -5.45
N ALA A 61 6.99 18.35 -5.93
CA ALA A 61 6.85 18.05 -7.34
C ALA A 61 5.38 17.94 -7.77
N ASP A 62 5.17 17.81 -9.08
CA ASP A 62 3.85 17.75 -9.69
C ASP A 62 3.87 16.90 -10.99
N HIS A 63 2.90 16.03 -11.21
CA HIS A 63 2.81 15.21 -12.44
C HIS A 63 4.09 14.39 -12.74
N LEU A 64 4.42 13.45 -11.86
CA LEU A 64 5.55 12.53 -12.03
C LEU A 64 5.07 11.12 -12.37
N MET A 65 5.65 10.51 -13.41
CA MET A 65 5.40 9.12 -13.78
C MET A 65 6.69 8.30 -13.71
N PHE A 66 6.64 7.23 -12.93
CA PHE A 66 7.72 6.26 -12.77
C PHE A 66 7.22 4.90 -13.28
N ARG A 67 7.74 4.41 -14.41
CA ARG A 67 7.23 3.16 -14.99
C ARG A 67 8.30 2.22 -15.50
N ARG A 68 8.11 0.91 -15.30
CA ARG A 68 9.07 -0.12 -15.71
C ARG A 68 10.47 0.16 -15.16
N LEU A 69 10.51 0.50 -13.87
CA LEU A 69 11.75 0.74 -13.14
C LEU A 69 12.14 -0.48 -12.32
N ARG A 70 13.45 -0.69 -12.16
CA ARG A 70 14.03 -1.60 -11.17
C ARG A 70 14.81 -0.75 -10.19
N ILE A 71 14.41 -0.71 -8.92
CA ILE A 71 15.00 0.19 -7.92
C ILE A 71 15.42 -0.62 -6.69
N HIS A 72 16.70 -0.62 -6.35
CA HIS A 72 17.17 -1.52 -5.30
C HIS A 72 18.45 -1.11 -4.57
N ASP A 73 18.79 -1.93 -3.57
CA ASP A 73 19.94 -1.80 -2.66
C ASP A 73 19.93 -0.49 -1.90
N ALA A 74 18.76 -0.06 -1.42
CA ALA A 74 18.59 1.23 -0.77
C ALA A 74 19.08 1.21 0.69
N GLY A 75 19.91 2.19 1.07
CA GLY A 75 20.24 2.43 2.48
C GLY A 75 19.02 2.78 3.33
N LEU A 76 18.13 3.63 2.77
CA LEU A 76 16.81 3.94 3.30
C LEU A 76 15.73 3.29 2.42
N GLY A 77 14.74 4.03 1.94
CA GLY A 77 13.72 3.51 1.02
C GLY A 77 14.12 3.53 -0.46
N CYS A 78 13.59 2.60 -1.26
CA CYS A 78 13.76 2.63 -2.72
C CYS A 78 13.14 3.89 -3.30
N ILE A 79 11.90 4.21 -2.89
CA ILE A 79 11.23 5.46 -3.24
C ILE A 79 10.89 6.26 -1.98
N LYS A 80 11.22 7.55 -2.01
CA LYS A 80 10.70 8.57 -1.10
C LYS A 80 9.97 9.64 -1.90
N GLY A 81 8.70 9.84 -1.61
CA GLY A 81 7.91 10.95 -2.12
C GLY A 81 7.51 11.88 -0.99
N SER A 82 7.69 13.19 -1.16
CA SER A 82 7.25 14.18 -0.17
C SER A 82 6.51 15.34 -0.83
N GLN A 83 5.36 15.74 -0.30
CA GLN A 83 4.69 17.01 -0.63
C GLN A 83 4.54 17.20 -2.16
N THR A 84 3.94 16.21 -2.82
CA THR A 84 3.90 16.10 -4.30
C THR A 84 2.50 15.75 -4.76
N SER A 85 2.03 16.40 -5.82
CA SER A 85 0.75 16.07 -6.45
C SER A 85 0.95 15.24 -7.73
N TYR A 86 0.04 14.33 -8.06
CA TYR A 86 0.06 13.56 -9.30
C TYR A 86 1.32 12.70 -9.46
N ALA A 87 1.55 11.78 -8.53
CA ALA A 87 2.67 10.83 -8.59
C ALA A 87 2.20 9.41 -8.90
N TYR A 88 2.77 8.83 -9.96
CA TYR A 88 2.37 7.52 -10.49
C TYR A 88 3.55 6.55 -10.50
N VAL A 89 3.32 5.33 -10.02
CA VAL A 89 4.26 4.20 -10.13
C VAL A 89 3.57 3.06 -10.85
N GLU A 90 4.16 2.57 -11.94
CA GLU A 90 3.59 1.50 -12.75
C GLU A 90 4.62 0.43 -13.11
N ASP A 91 4.20 -0.83 -13.12
CA ASP A 91 4.97 -1.93 -13.75
C ASP A 91 6.43 -2.01 -13.26
N SER A 92 6.69 -1.69 -11.99
CA SER A 92 8.04 -1.53 -11.43
C SER A 92 8.36 -2.58 -10.36
N GLU A 93 9.65 -2.81 -10.10
CA GLU A 93 10.15 -3.74 -9.09
C GLU A 93 11.09 -3.00 -8.14
N LEU A 94 10.78 -3.04 -6.84
CA LEU A 94 11.52 -2.35 -5.80
C LEU A 94 11.92 -3.34 -4.69
N TRP A 95 13.20 -3.41 -4.35
CA TRP A 95 13.64 -4.39 -3.35
C TRP A 95 14.93 -4.02 -2.60
N ALA A 96 15.24 -4.81 -1.58
CA ALA A 96 16.45 -4.65 -0.77
C ALA A 96 16.57 -3.24 -0.16
N ALA A 97 15.47 -2.71 0.38
CA ALA A 97 15.46 -1.44 1.08
C ALA A 97 15.85 -1.58 2.55
N GLY A 98 16.20 -0.46 3.18
CA GLY A 98 16.45 -0.37 4.60
C GLY A 98 17.78 -0.99 5.05
N GLN A 99 18.76 -1.08 4.16
CA GLN A 99 20.06 -1.72 4.43
C GLN A 99 20.86 -1.01 5.53
N MET A 100 20.61 0.28 5.77
CA MET A 100 21.30 1.08 6.80
C MET A 100 20.39 1.45 7.98
N SER A 101 19.11 1.67 7.73
CA SER A 101 18.09 1.85 8.77
C SER A 101 16.75 1.31 8.29
N SER A 102 15.89 0.90 9.22
CA SER A 102 14.58 0.29 8.94
C SER A 102 13.59 1.29 8.31
N HIS A 103 13.82 1.68 7.05
CA HIS A 103 12.98 2.56 6.25
C HIS A 103 12.21 1.75 5.21
N PRO A 104 10.93 2.07 4.95
CA PRO A 104 10.12 1.27 4.06
C PRO A 104 10.63 1.31 2.61
N VAL A 105 10.31 0.27 1.85
CA VAL A 105 10.62 0.17 0.42
C VAL A 105 10.05 1.38 -0.33
N LEU A 106 8.82 1.79 -0.01
CA LEU A 106 8.19 3.02 -0.50
C LEU A 106 7.64 3.84 0.65
N ASP A 107 8.03 5.13 0.71
CA ASP A 107 7.62 6.10 1.73
C ASP A 107 7.03 7.34 1.07
N TYR A 108 5.72 7.54 1.18
CA TYR A 108 5.04 8.76 0.75
C TYR A 108 4.61 9.59 1.95
N VAL A 109 4.96 10.88 1.94
CA VAL A 109 4.57 11.87 2.95
C VAL A 109 3.89 13.05 2.27
N GLY A 110 2.58 13.17 2.40
CA GLY A 110 1.83 14.25 1.75
C GLY A 110 1.90 14.15 0.22
N VAL A 111 1.69 12.95 -0.33
CA VAL A 111 1.58 12.74 -1.78
C VAL A 111 0.10 12.62 -2.13
N ASN A 112 -0.38 13.41 -3.08
CA ASN A 112 -1.82 13.53 -3.34
C ASN A 112 -2.12 13.25 -4.81
N ASP A 113 -3.21 12.55 -5.08
CA ASP A 113 -3.70 12.18 -6.41
C ASP A 113 -2.71 11.27 -7.17
N GLY A 114 -3.01 9.99 -7.32
CA GLY A 114 -2.13 9.11 -8.10
C GLY A 114 -2.44 7.63 -7.99
N HIS A 115 -1.50 6.82 -8.46
CA HIS A 115 -1.57 5.38 -8.27
C HIS A 115 -0.21 4.69 -8.19
N ILE A 116 -0.21 3.53 -7.56
CA ILE A 116 0.90 2.57 -7.52
C ILE A 116 0.31 1.26 -8.00
N VAL A 117 0.66 0.80 -9.19
CA VAL A 117 -0.01 -0.34 -9.82
C VAL A 117 0.94 -1.33 -10.49
N ARG A 118 0.53 -2.61 -10.52
CA ARG A 118 1.21 -3.69 -11.24
C ARG A 118 2.70 -3.80 -10.89
N SER A 119 3.05 -3.48 -9.65
CA SER A 119 4.43 -3.40 -9.19
C SER A 119 4.71 -4.44 -8.11
N ARG A 120 6.00 -4.78 -7.95
CA ARG A 120 6.49 -5.77 -6.97
C ARG A 120 7.38 -5.08 -5.94
N PHE A 121 7.15 -5.38 -4.66
CA PHE A 121 7.88 -4.81 -3.53
C PHE A 121 8.35 -5.96 -2.62
N HIS A 122 9.66 -6.19 -2.51
CA HIS A 122 10.16 -7.33 -1.73
C HIS A 122 11.50 -7.09 -1.04
N ASP A 123 11.94 -8.06 -0.24
CA ASP A 123 13.18 -8.00 0.54
C ASP A 123 13.30 -6.69 1.34
N GLY A 124 12.24 -6.36 2.08
CA GLY A 124 12.13 -5.09 2.79
C GLY A 124 12.06 -5.25 4.31
N PRO A 125 12.13 -4.13 5.06
CA PRO A 125 12.22 -4.16 6.51
C PRO A 125 10.85 -4.34 7.18
N GLU A 126 10.74 -3.95 8.45
CA GLU A 126 9.53 -4.10 9.27
C GLU A 126 8.29 -3.43 8.70
N THR A 127 8.43 -2.38 7.90
CA THR A 127 7.32 -1.82 7.14
C THR A 127 7.70 -1.75 5.67
N MET A 128 6.88 -2.29 4.78
CA MET A 128 7.22 -2.32 3.34
C MET A 128 6.78 -1.03 2.65
N ILE A 129 5.55 -0.60 2.89
CA ILE A 129 4.92 0.55 2.23
C ILE A 129 4.28 1.47 3.27
N MET A 130 4.57 2.77 3.19
CA MET A 130 3.92 3.81 3.99
C MET A 130 3.32 4.90 3.10
N LEU A 131 2.03 5.14 3.24
CA LEU A 131 1.30 6.21 2.54
C LEU A 131 0.71 7.16 3.59
N LYS A 132 1.48 8.19 3.99
CA LYS A 132 1.24 8.95 5.25
C LYS A 132 1.34 10.47 5.07
N GLY A 133 1.16 11.23 6.14
CA GLY A 133 1.40 12.67 6.18
C GLY A 133 0.39 13.52 5.39
N GLY A 134 -0.87 13.11 5.37
CA GLY A 134 -1.92 13.74 4.56
C GLY A 134 -1.99 13.23 3.12
N THR A 135 -1.27 12.14 2.81
CA THR A 135 -1.33 11.45 1.52
C THR A 135 -2.79 11.11 1.19
N SER A 136 -3.26 11.47 0.00
CA SER A 136 -4.67 11.29 -0.35
C SER A 136 -4.90 10.87 -1.79
N ASP A 137 -6.07 10.28 -2.03
CA ASP A 137 -6.55 9.98 -3.39
C ASP A 137 -5.57 9.08 -4.14
N MET A 138 -5.22 7.97 -3.50
CA MET A 138 -4.22 7.03 -4.00
C MET A 138 -4.81 5.65 -4.24
N LEU A 139 -4.64 5.13 -5.46
CA LEU A 139 -4.94 3.73 -5.78
C LEU A 139 -3.65 2.89 -5.68
N PHE A 140 -3.62 1.93 -4.76
CA PHE A 140 -2.60 0.89 -4.66
C PHE A 140 -3.20 -0.43 -5.16
N ALA A 141 -3.00 -0.78 -6.42
CA ALA A 141 -3.72 -1.90 -7.02
C ALA A 141 -2.89 -2.86 -7.88
N TRP A 142 -3.26 -4.14 -7.82
CA TRP A 142 -2.61 -5.20 -8.59
C TRP A 142 -1.10 -5.32 -8.33
N ASN A 143 -0.68 -4.98 -7.11
CA ASN A 143 0.71 -5.11 -6.67
C ASN A 143 0.94 -6.42 -5.92
N GLU A 144 2.22 -6.80 -5.84
CA GLU A 144 2.69 -7.92 -5.03
C GLU A 144 3.67 -7.38 -3.99
N VAL A 145 3.43 -7.69 -2.71
CA VAL A 145 4.30 -7.28 -1.60
C VAL A 145 4.69 -8.52 -0.81
N TYR A 146 5.99 -8.79 -0.71
CA TYR A 146 6.46 -10.04 -0.09
C TYR A 146 7.85 -9.97 0.53
N ASP A 147 8.29 -11.06 1.16
CA ASP A 147 9.61 -11.20 1.80
C ASP A 147 9.91 -10.06 2.79
N GLN A 148 9.00 -9.86 3.75
CA GLN A 148 9.19 -8.91 4.85
C GLN A 148 10.16 -9.49 5.87
N THR A 149 11.20 -8.75 6.25
CA THR A 149 12.29 -9.31 7.07
C THR A 149 12.09 -9.19 8.59
N ALA A 150 11.16 -8.35 9.04
CA ALA A 150 10.93 -8.08 10.46
C ALA A 150 9.45 -7.82 10.80
N PRO A 151 9.01 -8.03 12.05
CA PRO A 151 7.63 -7.81 12.44
C PRO A 151 7.21 -6.33 12.32
N GLY A 152 6.11 -6.06 11.62
CA GLY A 152 5.53 -4.71 11.51
C GLY A 152 4.25 -4.68 10.68
N ASN A 153 4.18 -3.80 9.66
CA ASN A 153 3.05 -3.67 8.74
C ASN A 153 3.54 -3.79 7.30
N ALA A 154 2.99 -4.66 6.47
CA ALA A 154 3.40 -4.68 5.07
C ALA A 154 2.91 -3.40 4.35
N LEU A 155 1.61 -3.15 4.36
CA LEU A 155 1.00 -1.95 3.78
C LEU A 155 0.36 -1.07 4.87
N SER A 156 0.88 0.14 5.05
CA SER A 156 0.31 1.14 5.97
C SER A 156 -0.41 2.24 5.20
N LEU A 157 -1.73 2.28 5.37
CA LEU A 157 -2.61 3.36 4.90
C LEU A 157 -2.64 4.42 6.01
N GLY A 158 -1.68 5.34 5.96
CA GLY A 158 -1.33 6.26 7.04
C GLY A 158 -0.23 5.73 7.97
N GLN A 159 0.27 6.58 8.89
CA GLN A 159 1.26 6.21 9.92
C GLN A 159 1.32 7.24 11.08
N ALA A 160 2.50 7.79 11.40
CA ALA A 160 2.79 8.73 12.47
C ALA A 160 3.85 9.73 11.97
N THR A 161 3.41 10.63 11.11
CA THR A 161 4.22 11.67 10.48
C THR A 161 4.45 12.83 11.46
N GLY A 162 5.62 13.48 11.38
CA GLY A 162 5.84 14.73 12.11
C GLY A 162 4.81 15.79 11.68
N PRO A 163 4.11 16.47 12.61
CA PRO A 163 3.00 17.38 12.29
C PRO A 163 3.33 18.47 11.25
N GLN A 164 4.58 18.91 11.19
CA GLN A 164 5.08 19.92 10.25
C GLN A 164 5.29 19.42 8.81
N PHE A 165 5.25 18.10 8.59
CA PHE A 165 5.49 17.49 7.27
C PHE A 165 4.20 17.13 6.53
N PHE A 166 3.04 17.42 7.12
CA PHE A 166 1.76 17.11 6.49
C PHE A 166 1.51 17.99 5.26
N GLN A 167 0.86 17.39 4.26
CA GLN A 167 0.30 18.11 3.12
C GLN A 167 -1.13 17.62 2.86
N PRO A 168 -2.14 18.51 2.97
CA PRO A 168 -2.05 19.88 3.48
C PRO A 168 -1.69 19.93 4.98
N ILE A 169 -1.11 21.04 5.43
CA ILE A 169 -0.58 21.21 6.79
C ILE A 169 -1.66 21.16 7.90
N ASP A 170 -2.93 21.35 7.53
CA ASP A 170 -4.11 21.29 8.39
C ASP A 170 -4.84 19.93 8.31
N ALA A 171 -4.27 18.92 7.63
CA ALA A 171 -4.88 17.60 7.51
C ALA A 171 -5.09 16.96 8.89
N ALA A 172 -6.34 16.61 9.18
CA ALA A 172 -6.79 15.92 10.39
C ALA A 172 -6.67 14.38 10.30
N PHE A 173 -5.95 13.88 9.30
CA PHE A 173 -5.80 12.47 8.96
C PHE A 173 -4.38 12.23 8.41
N GLU A 174 -3.84 11.03 8.61
CA GLU A 174 -2.58 10.58 7.99
C GLU A 174 -2.76 10.20 6.53
N GLY A 175 -3.89 9.60 6.20
CA GLY A 175 -4.24 9.15 4.86
C GLY A 175 -5.72 9.40 4.57
N LEU A 176 -6.07 9.76 3.34
CA LEU A 176 -7.46 10.01 2.94
C LEU A 176 -7.78 9.37 1.60
N ARG A 177 -8.84 8.56 1.53
CA ARG A 177 -9.26 7.90 0.27
C ARG A 177 -8.14 7.11 -0.41
N ILE A 178 -7.32 6.43 0.39
CA ILE A 178 -6.30 5.50 -0.09
C ILE A 178 -6.93 4.13 -0.22
N VAL A 179 -6.81 3.52 -1.39
CA VAL A 179 -7.47 2.25 -1.71
C VAL A 179 -6.45 1.21 -2.13
N ALA A 180 -6.36 0.14 -1.34
CA ALA A 180 -5.61 -1.07 -1.66
C ALA A 180 -6.54 -2.11 -2.32
N TYR A 181 -6.40 -2.33 -3.62
CA TYR A 181 -7.31 -3.18 -4.40
C TYR A 181 -6.58 -4.34 -5.11
N ALA A 182 -7.07 -5.57 -4.97
CA ALA A 182 -6.60 -6.72 -5.75
C ALA A 182 -5.07 -6.93 -5.68
N ASN A 183 -4.48 -6.79 -4.50
CA ASN A 183 -3.05 -7.03 -4.28
C ASN A 183 -2.80 -8.44 -3.72
N LEU A 184 -1.60 -8.97 -4.00
CA LEU A 184 -1.04 -10.15 -3.35
C LEU A 184 -0.07 -9.73 -2.24
N LEU A 185 -0.25 -10.27 -1.04
CA LEU A 185 0.52 -9.88 0.16
C LEU A 185 1.02 -11.14 0.88
N HIS A 186 2.28 -11.54 0.72
CA HIS A 186 2.72 -12.85 1.23
C HIS A 186 4.11 -12.88 1.85
N ASP A 187 4.41 -13.94 2.59
CA ASP A 187 5.69 -14.08 3.30
C ASP A 187 5.97 -12.87 4.21
N LEU A 188 4.95 -12.52 4.99
CA LEU A 188 4.92 -11.33 5.84
C LEU A 188 5.13 -11.70 7.31
N VAL A 189 5.93 -10.91 8.01
CA VAL A 189 6.27 -11.12 9.43
C VAL A 189 5.36 -10.28 10.35
N GLY A 190 4.47 -9.47 9.77
CA GLY A 190 3.55 -8.59 10.46
C GLY A 190 2.12 -8.63 9.92
N ALA A 191 1.37 -7.55 10.18
CA ALA A 191 0.05 -7.37 9.62
C ALA A 191 0.15 -7.02 8.12
N PRO A 192 -0.59 -7.71 7.24
CA PRO A 192 -0.63 -7.36 5.82
C PRO A 192 -1.07 -5.92 5.56
N VAL A 193 -2.10 -5.46 6.28
CA VAL A 193 -2.66 -4.11 6.12
C VAL A 193 -2.87 -3.46 7.48
N ALA A 194 -2.52 -2.18 7.56
CA ALA A 194 -2.83 -1.31 8.68
C ALA A 194 -3.49 -0.01 8.22
N PHE A 195 -4.64 0.31 8.81
CA PHE A 195 -5.30 1.60 8.74
C PHE A 195 -4.81 2.44 9.92
N ILE A 196 -4.02 3.49 9.67
CA ILE A 196 -3.38 4.25 10.76
C ILE A 196 -3.74 5.72 10.62
N GLY A 197 -4.67 6.20 11.44
CA GLY A 197 -5.11 7.59 11.41
C GLY A 197 -5.74 8.03 10.08
N CYS A 198 -6.26 7.09 9.30
CA CYS A 198 -6.71 7.35 7.93
C CYS A 198 -8.24 7.42 7.80
N LYS A 199 -8.73 8.15 6.80
CA LYS A 199 -10.16 8.36 6.59
C LYS A 199 -10.61 7.92 5.21
N ASP A 200 -11.82 7.33 5.11
CA ASP A 200 -12.41 6.88 3.84
C ASP A 200 -11.49 5.93 3.05
N CYS A 201 -10.59 5.21 3.73
CA CYS A 201 -9.62 4.32 3.11
C CYS A 201 -10.18 2.91 2.99
N ALA A 202 -9.70 2.14 2.02
CA ALA A 202 -10.18 0.78 1.82
C ALA A 202 -9.04 -0.19 1.51
N ALA A 203 -9.17 -1.42 1.99
CA ALA A 203 -8.42 -2.55 1.50
C ALA A 203 -9.41 -3.64 1.11
N VAL A 204 -9.58 -3.82 -0.19
CA VAL A 204 -10.63 -4.63 -0.79
C VAL A 204 -10.09 -5.62 -1.79
N HIS A 205 -10.61 -6.85 -1.76
CA HIS A 205 -10.22 -7.91 -2.71
C HIS A 205 -8.72 -8.24 -2.68
N ASN A 206 -8.03 -8.14 -1.55
CA ASN A 206 -6.62 -8.54 -1.46
C ASN A 206 -6.53 -10.01 -1.02
N THR A 207 -5.47 -10.70 -1.45
CA THR A 207 -5.14 -12.05 -1.00
C THR A 207 -3.82 -12.01 -0.24
N ALA A 208 -3.84 -12.41 1.02
CA ALA A 208 -2.67 -12.54 1.86
C ALA A 208 -2.46 -13.97 2.37
N TRP A 209 -1.23 -14.47 2.33
CA TRP A 209 -0.88 -15.79 2.85
C TRP A 209 0.54 -15.83 3.42
N ALA A 210 0.90 -16.92 4.09
CA ALA A 210 2.21 -17.06 4.74
C ALA A 210 2.53 -15.86 5.66
N THR A 211 1.49 -15.34 6.32
CA THR A 211 1.63 -14.24 7.28
C THR A 211 1.92 -14.82 8.66
N THR A 212 2.87 -14.27 9.40
CA THR A 212 3.28 -14.79 10.73
C THR A 212 3.10 -13.77 11.85
N GLY A 213 2.54 -12.60 11.54
CA GLY A 213 2.27 -11.55 12.50
C GLY A 213 1.20 -11.90 13.54
N LEU A 214 1.25 -11.20 14.68
CA LEU A 214 0.24 -11.31 15.74
C LEU A 214 -1.10 -10.67 15.37
N GLN A 215 -1.22 -9.96 14.24
CA GLN A 215 -2.45 -9.33 13.76
C GLN A 215 -2.59 -9.56 12.25
N LEU A 216 -3.81 -9.85 11.78
CA LEU A 216 -4.11 -9.95 10.35
C LEU A 216 -4.57 -8.62 9.75
N VAL A 217 -5.10 -7.72 10.58
CA VAL A 217 -5.41 -6.34 10.21
C VAL A 217 -5.32 -5.44 11.44
N ARG A 218 -4.90 -4.19 11.23
CA ARG A 218 -4.73 -3.19 12.29
C ARG A 218 -5.49 -1.90 11.97
N PHE A 219 -6.12 -1.32 12.98
CA PHE A 219 -6.73 0.00 13.01
C PHE A 219 -6.11 0.74 14.19
N LEU A 220 -5.25 1.70 13.90
CA LEU A 220 -4.37 2.34 14.88
C LEU A 220 -4.49 3.86 14.77
N PRO A 221 -4.18 4.59 15.85
CA PRO A 221 -4.15 6.04 15.77
C PRO A 221 -2.93 6.50 14.98
N GLY A 222 -3.06 7.62 14.26
CA GLY A 222 -1.97 8.27 13.54
C GLY A 222 -1.74 9.70 14.00
N ALA A 223 -0.80 10.42 13.38
CA ALA A 223 -0.59 11.83 13.70
C ALA A 223 -1.58 12.74 12.95
N ALA A 224 -1.56 14.02 13.25
CA ALA A 224 -2.32 15.04 12.52
C ALA A 224 -1.39 16.23 12.19
N GLY A 225 -1.76 16.99 11.17
CA GLY A 225 -1.02 18.17 10.75
C GLY A 225 -1.02 19.26 11.82
N GLU A 226 0.06 20.03 11.91
CA GLU A 226 0.26 21.01 12.99
C GLU A 226 -0.81 22.12 13.03
N GLN A 227 -1.53 22.35 11.92
CA GLN A 227 -2.61 23.34 11.82
C GLN A 227 -4.01 22.73 11.88
N SER A 228 -4.12 21.41 12.04
CA SER A 228 -5.42 20.70 12.06
C SER A 228 -6.25 20.99 13.31
N GLY A 229 -5.62 21.49 14.38
CA GLY A 229 -6.22 21.61 15.71
C GLY A 229 -6.31 20.29 16.48
N LEU A 230 -5.77 19.19 15.94
CA LEU A 230 -5.73 17.87 16.57
C LEU A 230 -4.28 17.46 16.86
N THR A 231 -4.09 16.64 17.89
CA THR A 231 -2.79 16.03 18.20
C THR A 231 -2.63 14.63 17.61
N GLN A 232 -3.75 14.02 17.19
CA GLN A 232 -3.83 12.63 16.75
C GLN A 232 -5.02 12.50 15.80
N SER A 233 -4.88 11.64 14.78
CA SER A 233 -5.97 11.18 13.93
C SER A 233 -6.34 9.73 14.27
N VAL A 234 -7.56 9.33 13.96
CA VAL A 234 -8.05 7.95 14.15
C VAL A 234 -8.59 7.42 12.84
N PRO A 235 -8.58 6.09 12.63
CA PRO A 235 -9.15 5.51 11.43
C PRO A 235 -10.68 5.68 11.46
N GLU A 236 -11.24 6.24 10.40
CA GLU A 236 -12.67 6.57 10.27
C GLU A 236 -13.19 6.16 8.89
N ASP A 237 -14.42 5.65 8.85
CA ASP A 237 -15.10 5.31 7.59
C ASP A 237 -14.27 4.39 6.68
N CYS A 238 -13.39 3.57 7.27
CA CYS A 238 -12.51 2.68 6.51
C CYS A 238 -13.14 1.31 6.28
N ARG A 239 -12.80 0.68 5.15
CA ARG A 239 -13.38 -0.61 4.74
C ARG A 239 -12.32 -1.69 4.51
N PHE A 240 -12.45 -2.80 5.22
CA PHE A 240 -11.67 -4.01 5.00
C PHE A 240 -12.60 -5.14 4.55
N ALA A 241 -12.72 -5.36 3.24
CA ALA A 241 -13.74 -6.27 2.73
C ALA A 241 -13.36 -7.09 1.50
N GLY A 242 -13.93 -8.28 1.36
CA GLY A 242 -13.66 -9.13 0.20
C GLY A 242 -12.25 -9.70 0.20
N ASN A 243 -11.51 -9.75 1.32
CA ASN A 243 -10.12 -10.22 1.34
C ASN A 243 -10.01 -11.70 1.73
N ILE A 244 -8.95 -12.37 1.28
CA ILE A 244 -8.53 -13.70 1.76
C ILE A 244 -7.29 -13.53 2.63
N LEU A 245 -7.33 -14.00 3.87
CA LEU A 245 -6.23 -13.88 4.84
C LEU A 245 -5.87 -15.25 5.38
N VAL A 246 -4.66 -15.70 5.07
CA VAL A 246 -4.12 -16.98 5.52
C VAL A 246 -2.86 -16.77 6.35
N GLY A 247 -2.87 -17.28 7.58
CA GLY A 247 -1.74 -17.20 8.50
C GLY A 247 -2.07 -16.54 9.83
N GLY A 248 -1.08 -15.91 10.45
CA GLY A 248 -1.12 -15.41 11.82
C GLY A 248 -0.46 -16.39 12.81
N GLN A 249 -0.81 -16.25 14.09
CA GLN A 249 -0.30 -17.08 15.18
C GLN A 249 -1.44 -17.65 16.01
N GLU A 250 -1.23 -18.81 16.65
CA GLU A 250 -2.25 -19.49 17.47
C GLU A 250 -2.84 -18.59 18.57
N SER A 251 -1.99 -17.79 19.21
CA SER A 251 -2.37 -16.84 20.27
C SER A 251 -2.45 -15.39 19.80
N GLY A 252 -2.20 -15.11 18.52
CA GLY A 252 -2.18 -13.76 17.96
C GLY A 252 -3.58 -13.24 17.66
N ALA A 253 -3.82 -11.96 17.93
CA ALA A 253 -5.06 -11.26 17.55
C ALA A 253 -5.33 -11.34 16.03
N SER A 254 -6.59 -11.32 15.64
CA SER A 254 -6.97 -11.21 14.22
C SER A 254 -7.15 -9.75 13.82
N LEU A 255 -7.74 -8.94 14.72
CA LEU A 255 -7.87 -7.48 14.63
C LEU A 255 -7.23 -6.82 15.83
N ASN A 256 -6.58 -5.69 15.61
CA ASN A 256 -6.26 -4.71 16.63
C ASN A 256 -6.94 -3.38 16.27
N ALA A 257 -7.88 -2.93 17.09
CA ALA A 257 -8.74 -1.76 16.88
C ALA A 257 -9.28 -1.23 18.23
N ASP A 258 -8.40 -0.75 19.10
CA ASP A 258 -8.77 -0.26 20.44
C ASP A 258 -9.80 0.88 20.41
N ALA A 259 -10.76 0.85 21.34
CA ALA A 259 -11.88 1.80 21.40
C ALA A 259 -11.47 3.28 21.37
N PRO A 260 -10.46 3.74 22.15
CA PRO A 260 -10.05 5.14 22.14
C PRO A 260 -9.32 5.57 20.85
N ASN A 261 -8.87 4.59 20.07
CA ASN A 261 -7.97 4.79 18.94
C ASN A 261 -8.63 4.50 17.59
N THR A 262 -9.94 4.24 17.58
CA THR A 262 -10.70 3.84 16.40
C THR A 262 -11.94 4.71 16.31
N GLY A 263 -12.11 5.41 15.19
CA GLY A 263 -13.27 6.26 14.95
C GLY A 263 -14.50 5.48 14.44
N PRO A 264 -15.61 6.18 14.16
CA PRO A 264 -16.84 5.57 13.66
C PRO A 264 -16.72 5.07 12.21
N GLY A 265 -17.73 4.33 11.76
CA GLY A 265 -17.94 4.01 10.34
C GLY A 265 -17.02 2.95 9.74
N ASN A 266 -16.06 2.42 10.52
CA ASN A 266 -15.20 1.34 10.06
C ASN A 266 -15.99 0.03 9.85
N VAL A 267 -15.73 -0.66 8.73
CA VAL A 267 -16.42 -1.89 8.32
C VAL A 267 -15.44 -3.01 8.04
N ILE A 268 -15.71 -4.19 8.60
CA ILE A 268 -15.05 -5.47 8.28
C ILE A 268 -16.12 -6.46 7.84
N ASP A 269 -16.10 -6.87 6.58
CA ASP A 269 -17.14 -7.74 6.01
C ASP A 269 -16.64 -8.54 4.79
N TYR A 270 -17.31 -9.65 4.43
CA TYR A 270 -16.99 -10.49 3.26
C TYR A 270 -15.53 -10.97 3.20
N ASN A 271 -14.87 -11.21 4.33
CA ASN A 271 -13.49 -11.69 4.35
C ASN A 271 -13.43 -13.19 4.66
N VAL A 272 -12.45 -13.89 4.09
CA VAL A 272 -12.10 -15.26 4.47
C VAL A 272 -10.87 -15.20 5.37
N PHE A 273 -11.00 -15.72 6.60
CA PHE A 273 -9.88 -15.85 7.54
C PHE A 273 -9.57 -17.33 7.77
N LEU A 274 -8.34 -17.74 7.43
CA LEU A 274 -7.80 -19.04 7.79
C LEU A 274 -6.52 -18.84 8.62
N LYS A 275 -6.61 -19.12 9.91
CA LYS A 275 -5.54 -18.82 10.88
C LYS A 275 -5.35 -20.01 11.82
N PRO A 276 -4.12 -20.29 12.31
CA PRO A 276 -3.95 -21.20 13.44
C PRO A 276 -4.67 -20.66 14.70
N GLY A 277 -5.41 -21.52 15.38
CA GLY A 277 -6.10 -21.19 16.64
C GLY A 277 -7.30 -20.25 16.48
N SER A 278 -8.00 -20.00 17.59
CA SER A 278 -9.25 -19.23 17.59
C SER A 278 -9.06 -17.77 17.20
N LEU A 279 -9.91 -17.23 16.31
CA LEU A 279 -9.95 -15.79 16.06
C LEU A 279 -10.31 -15.04 17.34
N ASN A 280 -9.46 -14.09 17.69
CA ASN A 280 -9.57 -13.21 18.84
C ASN A 280 -9.46 -11.78 18.35
N TRP A 281 -10.40 -10.97 18.81
CA TRP A 281 -10.60 -9.62 18.30
C TRP A 281 -10.34 -8.64 19.43
N TRP A 282 -9.33 -7.79 19.26
CA TRP A 282 -9.05 -6.72 20.20
C TRP A 282 -9.59 -5.44 19.59
N GLY A 283 -10.90 -5.20 19.71
CA GLY A 283 -11.42 -3.94 19.24
C GLY A 283 -12.92 -3.76 19.23
N VAL A 284 -13.32 -2.57 18.77
CA VAL A 284 -14.70 -2.09 18.77
C VAL A 284 -15.41 -2.17 17.43
N ILE A 285 -14.69 -2.53 16.37
CA ILE A 285 -15.27 -2.63 15.03
C ILE A 285 -16.17 -3.86 14.99
N ALA A 286 -17.45 -3.63 14.70
CA ALA A 286 -18.40 -4.70 14.48
C ALA A 286 -17.95 -5.54 13.27
N GLN A 287 -18.01 -6.85 13.45
CA GLN A 287 -17.69 -7.78 12.38
C GLN A 287 -19.01 -8.31 11.85
N ASP A 288 -19.21 -8.19 10.55
CA ASP A 288 -20.30 -8.90 9.92
C ASP A 288 -19.84 -10.34 9.63
N MET A 289 -19.97 -11.17 10.66
CA MET A 289 -19.71 -12.61 10.59
C MET A 289 -20.73 -13.33 9.69
N THR A 290 -21.76 -12.63 9.20
CA THR A 290 -22.77 -13.22 8.31
C THR A 290 -22.19 -13.51 6.93
N HIS A 291 -21.33 -12.61 6.44
CA HIS A 291 -20.71 -12.76 5.11
C HIS A 291 -19.22 -13.03 5.15
N SER A 292 -18.56 -12.75 6.27
CA SER A 292 -17.19 -13.20 6.51
C SER A 292 -17.17 -14.67 6.97
N THR A 293 -16.14 -15.40 6.55
CA THR A 293 -15.97 -16.82 6.88
C THR A 293 -14.69 -17.07 7.66
N TYR A 294 -14.73 -18.09 8.50
CA TYR A 294 -13.69 -18.39 9.48
C TYR A 294 -13.36 -19.87 9.40
N ASP A 295 -12.06 -20.19 9.45
CA ASP A 295 -11.54 -21.56 9.34
C ASP A 295 -11.98 -22.28 8.06
N GLN A 296 -12.40 -21.52 7.06
CA GLN A 296 -12.74 -22.02 5.74
C GLN A 296 -11.47 -22.04 4.88
N ASP A 297 -11.08 -23.22 4.40
CA ASP A 297 -9.91 -23.41 3.55
C ASP A 297 -10.12 -22.76 2.17
N PRO A 298 -9.33 -21.73 1.78
CA PRO A 298 -9.40 -21.09 0.46
C PRO A 298 -8.75 -21.92 -0.66
N GLN A 299 -8.89 -23.24 -0.53
CA GLN A 299 -8.35 -24.28 -1.38
C GLN A 299 -6.86 -24.06 -1.58
N LEU A 300 -6.10 -24.08 -0.49
CA LEU A 300 -4.66 -23.93 -0.53
C LEU A 300 -4.04 -24.97 -1.49
N THR A 301 -3.13 -24.53 -2.36
CA THR A 301 -2.23 -25.46 -3.06
C THR A 301 -1.43 -26.28 -2.05
N GLY A 302 -0.75 -27.34 -2.54
CA GLY A 302 0.25 -28.04 -1.74
C GLY A 302 1.38 -27.14 -1.19
N GLY A 303 1.58 -25.94 -1.76
CA GLY A 303 2.52 -24.93 -1.27
C GLY A 303 1.91 -23.89 -0.31
N GLY A 304 0.63 -24.01 0.08
CA GLY A 304 -0.03 -23.06 0.98
C GLY A 304 -0.48 -21.76 0.30
N VAL A 305 -0.37 -21.65 -1.02
CA VAL A 305 -0.88 -20.49 -1.79
C VAL A 305 -2.39 -20.64 -1.98
N PRO A 306 -3.21 -19.66 -1.58
CA PRO A 306 -4.66 -19.66 -1.86
C PRO A 306 -4.91 -19.68 -3.36
N GLN A 307 -5.72 -20.61 -3.85
CA GLN A 307 -6.03 -20.71 -5.29
C GLN A 307 -7.26 -19.89 -5.70
N ASN A 308 -7.83 -19.15 -4.76
CA ASN A 308 -9.07 -18.36 -4.90
C ASN A 308 -10.32 -19.13 -5.39
N VAL A 309 -10.21 -20.43 -5.60
CA VAL A 309 -11.21 -21.24 -6.29
C VAL A 309 -12.47 -21.40 -5.44
N ALA A 310 -13.51 -20.67 -5.83
CA ALA A 310 -14.93 -20.98 -5.64
C ALA A 310 -15.44 -21.14 -4.20
N LEU A 311 -14.73 -20.63 -3.18
CA LEU A 311 -15.26 -20.73 -1.81
C LEU A 311 -16.62 -20.04 -1.64
N VAL A 312 -16.89 -19.03 -2.47
CA VAL A 312 -18.09 -18.20 -2.49
C VAL A 312 -18.16 -17.43 -3.83
N ASP A 313 -18.31 -18.15 -4.95
CA ASP A 313 -18.55 -17.55 -6.28
C ASP A 313 -19.66 -16.48 -6.20
N GLY A 314 -19.36 -15.25 -6.63
CA GLY A 314 -20.29 -14.13 -6.58
C GLY A 314 -20.69 -13.67 -5.17
N ALA A 315 -19.89 -13.99 -4.15
CA ALA A 315 -20.14 -13.61 -2.76
C ALA A 315 -19.04 -12.71 -2.18
N GLY A 316 -18.29 -11.99 -3.01
CA GLY A 316 -17.62 -10.76 -2.58
C GLY A 316 -18.62 -9.65 -2.27
N PRO A 317 -18.15 -8.52 -1.68
CA PRO A 317 -19.02 -7.41 -1.30
C PRO A 317 -19.76 -6.86 -2.54
N PRO A 318 -21.10 -6.86 -2.54
CA PRO A 318 -21.88 -6.44 -3.70
C PRO A 318 -21.88 -4.92 -3.94
N ASP A 319 -21.45 -4.14 -2.96
CA ASP A 319 -21.61 -2.68 -2.89
C ASP A 319 -20.26 -1.94 -2.79
N LEU A 320 -19.40 -2.08 -3.80
CA LEU A 320 -18.15 -1.33 -3.85
C LEU A 320 -18.25 0.03 -4.55
N ASP A 321 -19.42 0.39 -5.08
CA ASP A 321 -19.61 1.64 -5.84
C ASP A 321 -19.25 2.90 -5.05
N GLY A 322 -19.44 2.87 -3.71
CA GLY A 322 -19.11 3.97 -2.81
C GLY A 322 -17.62 4.06 -2.41
N VAL A 323 -16.80 3.06 -2.76
CA VAL A 323 -15.35 3.10 -2.48
C VAL A 323 -14.66 4.02 -3.50
N PRO A 324 -13.72 4.87 -3.09
CA PRO A 324 -12.92 5.66 -4.03
C PRO A 324 -12.30 4.77 -5.12
N PHE A 325 -12.16 5.28 -6.33
CA PHE A 325 -11.63 4.54 -7.48
C PHE A 325 -12.45 3.32 -7.94
N SER A 326 -13.67 3.08 -7.43
CA SER A 326 -14.49 1.91 -7.78
C SER A 326 -14.65 1.66 -9.29
N ARG A 327 -14.74 2.74 -10.09
CA ARG A 327 -14.76 2.68 -11.56
C ARG A 327 -13.54 2.01 -12.21
N HIS A 328 -12.41 1.96 -11.50
CA HIS A 328 -11.16 1.34 -11.96
C HIS A 328 -11.07 -0.14 -11.57
N PHE A 329 -11.96 -0.61 -10.70
CA PHE A 329 -12.03 -2.02 -10.35
C PHE A 329 -12.67 -2.73 -11.55
N VAL A 330 -11.93 -3.01 -12.62
CA VAL A 330 -12.47 -3.72 -13.80
C VAL A 330 -11.68 -4.98 -14.10
N ARG A 331 -10.61 -5.22 -13.35
CA ARG A 331 -9.73 -6.37 -13.50
C ARG A 331 -9.28 -6.89 -12.14
N ASP A 332 -8.97 -8.17 -12.08
CA ASP A 332 -8.29 -8.81 -10.97
C ASP A 332 -6.76 -8.65 -11.09
N PHE A 333 -6.02 -9.23 -10.16
CA PHE A 333 -4.55 -9.25 -10.15
C PHE A 333 -3.95 -9.87 -11.41
N ALA A 334 -4.57 -10.94 -11.96
CA ALA A 334 -4.13 -11.59 -13.19
C ALA A 334 -4.44 -10.78 -14.46
N GLY A 335 -5.11 -9.63 -14.33
CA GLY A 335 -5.53 -8.79 -15.44
C GLY A 335 -6.81 -9.28 -16.15
N ALA A 336 -7.46 -10.31 -15.62
CA ALA A 336 -8.73 -10.80 -16.09
C ALA A 336 -9.84 -9.80 -15.74
N CYS A 337 -10.71 -9.48 -16.73
CA CYS A 337 -11.95 -8.77 -16.46
C CYS A 337 -12.79 -9.51 -15.41
N VAL A 338 -13.38 -8.75 -14.51
CA VAL A 338 -14.23 -9.27 -13.44
C VAL A 338 -15.67 -8.82 -13.60
N THR A 339 -16.59 -9.64 -13.11
CA THR A 339 -18.03 -9.35 -13.09
C THR A 339 -18.50 -9.05 -11.67
N ALA A 340 -19.55 -8.24 -11.53
CA ALA A 340 -20.18 -7.98 -10.24
C ALA A 340 -21.34 -8.96 -9.99
N PRO A 341 -21.57 -9.43 -8.75
CA PRO A 341 -20.64 -9.34 -7.61
C PRO A 341 -19.36 -10.13 -7.88
N ARG A 342 -18.22 -9.62 -7.38
CA ARG A 342 -16.90 -10.22 -7.61
C ARG A 342 -16.65 -11.38 -6.65
N ASP A 343 -15.69 -12.23 -6.99
CA ASP A 343 -15.16 -13.17 -6.02
C ASP A 343 -14.33 -12.47 -4.94
N ILE A 344 -14.25 -13.10 -3.76
CA ILE A 344 -13.36 -12.67 -2.68
C ILE A 344 -11.91 -12.83 -3.14
N GLY A 345 -10.98 -12.04 -2.60
CA GLY A 345 -9.56 -12.12 -2.92
C GLY A 345 -9.19 -11.44 -4.23
N ALA A 346 -7.90 -11.55 -4.57
CA ALA A 346 -7.28 -10.76 -5.64
C ALA A 346 -7.44 -11.34 -7.05
N ILE A 347 -7.91 -12.59 -7.23
CA ILE A 347 -7.93 -13.29 -8.53
C ILE A 347 -9.33 -13.89 -8.81
N ASP A 348 -10.07 -13.41 -9.79
CA ASP A 348 -11.43 -13.89 -10.06
C ASP A 348 -11.40 -15.35 -10.58
N VAL A 349 -12.36 -16.16 -10.16
CA VAL A 349 -12.49 -17.54 -10.63
C VAL A 349 -13.31 -17.54 -11.92
N ARG A 350 -12.90 -18.32 -12.91
CA ARG A 350 -13.58 -18.41 -14.20
C ARG A 350 -13.91 -19.84 -14.58
#